data_AF-A0A2N1XK54-F1
#
_entry.id   AF-A0A2N1XK54-F1
#
_cell.length_a   1.000
_cell.length_b   1.000
_cell.length_c   1.000
_cell.angle_alpha   90.00
_cell.angle_beta   90.00
_cell.angle_gamma   90.00
#
_symmetry.space_group_name_H-M   'P 1'
#
loop_
_entity.id
_entity.type
_entity.pdbx_description
1 polymer ?
#
loop_
_entity_poly.entity_id
_entity_poly.type
_entity_poly.pdbx_seq_one_letter_code
_entity_poly.pdbx_strand_id
1 'polypeptide(L)'
;MPMHPHRLGLAIASALAFASPALAQDTASESDSKRLATVEVTGQVIDRRDLLQQGETGSVTGFEMSIKDTPRALTSVSAELIDLLNIRDLNDITTLTPGTFTSSFFGVAGSIDIRGTPGENYFRGVRRVDNPGNIPTPIAASDRLDIVRGPASPIHGPSKIGGYVNFVPKSARAESGAYLDQPVGEVSFTTGSWDRAVIEAEYGYKFNADATPVGYYLCRRRSTATSTSAPGSSSGCNTTTTTATRMPAGTA
;
A
#
# COMPACT_ATOMS: atom_id res chain seq x y z
N MET A 1 32.43 19.42 76.79
CA MET A 1 32.00 19.64 75.39
C MET A 1 31.87 21.14 75.17
N PRO A 2 32.56 21.69 74.17
CA PRO A 2 32.88 23.12 74.12
C PRO A 2 31.81 23.94 73.40
N MET A 3 31.57 25.14 73.95
CA MET A 3 31.19 26.34 73.23
C MET A 3 32.22 27.39 73.63
N HIS A 4 32.83 28.11 72.68
CA HIS A 4 33.27 29.50 72.84
C HIS A 4 33.40 30.14 71.43
N PRO A 5 32.89 31.36 71.22
CA PRO A 5 32.90 32.05 69.93
C PRO A 5 34.13 32.96 69.76
N HIS A 6 34.62 33.09 68.52
CA HIS A 6 35.74 33.95 68.16
C HIS A 6 35.29 35.33 67.66
N ARG A 7 36.14 36.32 67.98
CA ARG A 7 35.90 37.76 67.97
C ARG A 7 36.21 38.43 66.62
N LEU A 8 35.40 39.45 66.38
CA LEU A 8 35.61 40.70 65.64
C LEU A 8 37.07 41.19 65.54
N GLY A 9 37.44 41.68 64.35
CA GLY A 9 38.19 42.94 64.21
C GLY A 9 39.68 42.85 63.87
N LEU A 10 40.03 42.87 62.58
CA LEU A 10 41.26 43.53 62.13
C LEU A 10 41.19 43.89 60.62
N ALA A 11 41.64 45.11 60.31
CA ALA A 11 42.12 45.57 59.01
C ALA A 11 41.08 46.02 57.96
N ILE A 12 40.31 47.04 58.32
CA ILE A 12 40.03 48.18 57.41
C ILE A 12 41.36 48.92 57.22
N ALA A 13 42.06 48.81 56.07
CA ALA A 13 43.13 49.76 55.70
C ALA A 13 43.79 49.63 54.31
N SER A 14 43.62 48.58 53.49
CA SER A 14 44.58 48.39 52.36
C SER A 14 44.00 48.04 50.98
N ALA A 15 42.80 48.49 50.63
CA ALA A 15 42.30 48.34 49.25
C ALA A 15 41.70 49.63 48.67
N LEU A 16 42.12 50.79 49.19
CA LEU A 16 41.94 52.08 48.54
C LEU A 16 43.08 52.34 47.53
N ALA A 17 43.40 51.33 46.73
CA ALA A 17 44.39 51.42 45.67
C ALA A 17 43.79 50.75 44.42
N PHE A 18 43.77 51.51 43.33
CA PHE A 18 43.23 51.19 42.01
C PHE A 18 41.74 51.46 41.83
N ALA A 19 41.41 52.75 41.85
CA ALA A 19 40.46 53.29 40.88
C ALA A 19 40.95 52.94 39.47
N SER A 20 40.27 51.99 38.81
CA SER A 20 40.45 51.76 37.37
C SER A 20 39.72 52.84 36.58
N PRO A 21 40.30 53.35 35.49
CA PRO A 21 39.60 54.28 34.61
C PRO A 21 38.42 53.55 33.96
N ALA A 22 37.28 54.23 33.84
CA ALA A 22 36.18 53.79 33.01
C ALA A 22 36.65 53.79 31.55
N LEU A 23 37.08 52.63 31.05
CA LEU A 23 37.09 52.39 29.61
C LEU A 23 35.64 52.21 29.20
N ALA A 24 35.12 53.16 28.44
CA ALA A 24 33.88 53.00 27.70
C ALA A 24 34.04 51.76 26.81
N GLN A 25 33.44 50.65 27.24
CA GLN A 25 33.18 49.54 26.33
C GLN A 25 32.10 50.04 25.39
N ASP A 26 32.52 50.34 24.17
CA ASP A 26 31.63 50.39 23.01
C ASP A 26 31.13 48.96 22.81
N THR A 27 30.16 48.55 23.64
CA THR A 27 29.31 47.41 23.33
C THR A 27 28.48 47.86 22.15
N ALA A 28 29.03 47.65 20.95
CA ALA A 28 28.25 47.39 19.77
C ALA A 28 27.23 46.34 20.19
N SER A 29 25.99 46.79 20.41
CA SER A 29 24.83 45.93 20.37
C SER A 29 24.81 45.37 18.94
N GLU A 30 25.50 44.26 18.74
CA GLU A 30 25.05 43.28 17.77
C GLU A 30 23.66 42.90 18.23
N SER A 31 22.66 43.51 17.59
CA SER A 31 21.35 42.93 17.51
C SER A 31 21.54 41.58 16.82
N ASP A 32 21.83 40.55 17.63
CA ASP A 32 21.69 39.16 17.23
C ASP A 32 20.20 38.93 17.02
N SER A 33 19.72 39.37 15.85
CA SER A 33 18.45 38.96 15.30
C SER A 33 18.61 37.47 15.05
N LYS A 34 18.30 36.67 16.08
CA LYS A 34 18.31 35.22 16.03
C LYS A 34 17.29 34.78 14.99
N ARG A 35 17.75 34.67 13.75
CA ARG A 35 16.95 34.32 12.60
C ARG A 35 16.56 32.86 12.79
N LEU A 36 15.30 32.63 13.17
CA LEU A 36 14.76 31.29 13.32
C LEU A 36 14.96 30.54 12.00
N ALA A 37 15.48 29.32 12.10
CA ALA A 37 15.63 28.46 10.93
C ALA A 37 14.26 28.26 10.28
N THR A 38 14.20 28.42 8.95
CA THR A 38 13.00 28.12 8.18
C THR A 38 12.61 26.67 8.42
N VAL A 39 11.49 26.45 9.09
CA VAL A 39 10.90 25.11 9.27
C VAL A 39 10.06 24.83 8.03
N GLU A 40 10.59 24.01 7.14
CA GLU A 40 9.83 23.46 6.02
C GLU A 40 8.94 22.34 6.56
N VAL A 41 7.66 22.65 6.78
CA VAL A 41 6.65 21.66 7.16
C VAL A 41 6.14 21.01 5.89
N THR A 42 6.77 19.91 5.49
CA THR A 42 6.24 19.03 4.45
C THR A 42 5.11 18.20 5.06
N GLY A 43 3.86 18.54 4.71
CA GLY A 43 2.72 17.71 5.05
C GLY A 43 2.73 16.46 4.17
N GLN A 44 3.01 15.30 4.77
CA GLN A 44 2.74 14.02 4.12
C GLN A 44 1.33 13.57 4.49
N VAL A 45 0.52 13.26 3.47
CA VAL A 45 -0.77 12.59 3.68
C VAL A 45 -0.48 11.13 4.01
N ILE A 46 -0.22 10.86 5.29
CA ILE A 46 0.02 9.49 5.75
C ILE A 46 -1.34 8.82 5.84
N ASP A 47 -1.68 8.00 4.84
CA ASP A 47 -2.75 7.03 5.02
C ASP A 47 -2.25 5.94 5.95
N ARG A 48 -2.65 6.02 7.21
CA ARG A 48 -2.24 5.09 8.27
C ARG A 48 -2.65 3.64 8.02
N ARG A 49 -3.58 3.41 7.09
CA ARG A 49 -4.14 2.09 6.78
C ARG A 49 -4.07 1.76 5.29
N ASP A 50 -3.31 2.52 4.50
CA ASP A 50 -3.15 2.33 3.05
C ASP A 50 -4.49 2.09 2.30
N LEU A 51 -5.54 2.77 2.75
CA LEU A 51 -6.90 2.62 2.21
C LEU A 51 -7.02 3.29 0.84
N LEU A 52 -6.29 4.37 0.63
CA LEU A 52 -6.19 5.09 -0.62
C LEU A 52 -4.90 4.68 -1.31
N GLN A 53 -5.01 4.22 -2.54
CA GLN A 53 -3.85 3.97 -3.38
C GLN A 53 -3.08 5.27 -3.61
N GLN A 54 -1.94 5.43 -2.94
CA GLN A 54 -1.03 6.57 -3.12
C GLN A 54 0.15 6.27 -4.04
N GLY A 55 0.45 4.97 -4.25
CA GLY A 55 1.54 4.50 -5.11
C GLY A 55 1.32 4.70 -6.60
N GLU A 56 2.38 4.56 -7.37
CA GLU A 56 2.37 4.74 -8.82
C GLU A 56 1.66 3.58 -9.53
N THR A 57 0.70 3.91 -10.41
CA THR A 57 -0.09 2.92 -11.16
C THR A 57 0.52 2.65 -12.53
N GLY A 58 1.78 2.20 -12.55
CA GLY A 58 2.50 1.84 -13.78
C GLY A 58 1.83 0.73 -14.59
N SER A 59 1.05 -0.12 -13.93
CA SER A 59 0.26 -1.19 -14.55
C SER A 59 -0.77 -0.71 -15.57
N VAL A 60 -1.24 0.54 -15.50
CA VAL A 60 -2.38 1.03 -16.31
C VAL A 60 -1.93 1.67 -17.62
N THR A 61 -0.89 2.50 -17.55
CA THR A 61 -0.39 3.29 -18.69
C THR A 61 0.98 2.86 -19.16
N GLY A 62 1.74 2.11 -18.35
CA GLY A 62 3.13 1.72 -18.62
C GLY A 62 4.15 2.73 -18.11
N PHE A 63 3.69 3.85 -17.53
CA PHE A 63 4.52 4.85 -16.90
C PHE A 63 4.17 4.93 -15.42
N GLU A 64 5.20 5.06 -14.59
CA GLU A 64 5.08 5.33 -13.16
C GLU A 64 4.51 6.75 -12.98
N MET A 65 3.20 6.82 -12.71
CA MET A 65 2.47 8.06 -12.49
C MET A 65 1.40 7.85 -11.41
N SER A 66 1.08 8.91 -10.67
CA SER A 66 -0.02 8.89 -9.71
C SER A 66 -1.37 8.77 -10.41
N ILE A 67 -2.39 8.29 -9.69
CA ILE A 67 -3.78 8.23 -10.15
C ILE A 67 -4.28 9.61 -10.62
N LYS A 68 -3.82 10.69 -9.97
CA LYS A 68 -4.21 12.07 -10.31
C LYS A 68 -3.65 12.54 -11.65
N ASP A 69 -2.46 12.08 -12.00
CA ASP A 69 -1.75 12.47 -13.23
C ASP A 69 -2.07 11.55 -14.40
N THR A 70 -2.76 10.43 -14.13
CA THR A 70 -3.20 9.49 -15.15
C THR A 70 -4.34 10.11 -15.97
N PRO A 71 -4.19 10.30 -17.30
CA PRO A 71 -5.19 10.95 -18.15
C PRO A 71 -6.36 10.01 -18.50
N ARG A 72 -6.86 9.29 -17.50
CA ARG A 72 -7.83 8.21 -17.67
C ARG A 72 -8.64 8.02 -16.41
N ALA A 73 -9.91 7.65 -16.57
CA ALA A 73 -10.77 7.35 -15.44
C ALA A 73 -10.42 5.97 -14.86
N LEU A 74 -9.63 5.99 -13.79
CA LEU A 74 -9.18 4.83 -13.02
C LEU A 74 -9.84 4.84 -11.65
N THR A 75 -10.19 3.66 -11.15
CA THR A 75 -10.53 3.42 -9.75
C THR A 75 -9.64 2.27 -9.27
N SER A 76 -8.79 2.53 -8.28
CA SER A 76 -7.94 1.50 -7.67
C SER A 76 -8.50 1.15 -6.29
N VAL A 77 -8.59 -0.15 -6.00
CA VAL A 77 -9.10 -0.69 -4.73
C VAL A 77 -7.96 -1.50 -4.10
N SER A 78 -7.44 -1.04 -2.97
CA SER A 78 -6.36 -1.72 -2.23
C SER A 78 -6.87 -2.94 -1.44
N ALA A 79 -5.96 -3.85 -1.07
CA ALA A 79 -6.25 -5.02 -0.24
C ALA A 79 -6.88 -4.61 1.10
N GLU A 80 -6.38 -3.54 1.72
CA GLU A 80 -6.88 -3.03 2.99
C GLU A 80 -8.33 -2.55 2.87
N LEU A 81 -8.70 -1.99 1.72
CA LEU A 81 -10.08 -1.58 1.44
C LEU A 81 -10.99 -2.79 1.17
N ILE A 82 -10.46 -3.82 0.49
CA ILE A 82 -11.15 -5.11 0.28
C ILE A 82 -11.50 -5.73 1.63
N ASP A 83 -10.54 -5.76 2.55
CA ASP A 83 -10.72 -6.36 3.86
C ASP A 83 -11.63 -5.50 4.76
N LEU A 84 -11.43 -4.17 4.76
CA LEU A 84 -12.23 -3.24 5.56
C LEU A 84 -13.72 -3.27 5.20
N LEU A 85 -14.02 -3.35 3.91
CA LEU A 85 -15.39 -3.42 3.40
C LEU A 85 -15.90 -4.86 3.26
N ASN A 86 -15.07 -5.85 3.58
CA ASN A 86 -15.37 -7.28 3.46
C ASN A 86 -15.93 -7.61 2.06
N ILE A 87 -15.26 -7.09 1.04
CA ILE A 87 -15.56 -7.32 -0.38
C ILE A 87 -15.23 -8.79 -0.67
N ARG A 88 -16.19 -9.55 -1.20
CA ARG A 88 -16.01 -11.00 -1.40
C ARG A 88 -15.92 -11.41 -2.84
N ASP A 89 -16.65 -10.70 -3.70
CA ASP A 89 -16.76 -10.95 -5.12
C ASP A 89 -16.78 -9.64 -5.91
N LEU A 90 -16.65 -9.73 -7.25
CA LEU A 90 -16.69 -8.58 -8.14
C LEU A 90 -18.01 -7.80 -8.06
N ASN A 91 -19.08 -8.43 -7.59
CA ASN A 91 -20.36 -7.76 -7.36
C ASN A 91 -20.24 -6.61 -6.36
N ASP A 92 -19.52 -6.83 -5.26
CA ASP A 92 -19.36 -5.84 -4.20
C ASP A 92 -18.55 -4.63 -4.71
N ILE A 93 -17.60 -4.86 -5.62
CA ILE A 93 -16.75 -3.82 -6.21
C ILE A 93 -17.56 -2.82 -7.05
N THR A 94 -18.68 -3.26 -7.64
CA THR A 94 -19.55 -2.35 -8.41
C THR A 94 -20.15 -1.23 -7.57
N THR A 95 -20.24 -1.41 -6.25
CA THR A 95 -20.73 -0.37 -5.33
C THR A 95 -19.72 0.76 -5.12
N LEU A 96 -18.43 0.47 -5.30
CA LEU A 96 -17.33 1.42 -5.14
C LEU A 96 -16.94 2.09 -6.46
N THR A 97 -17.21 1.41 -7.58
CA THR A 97 -16.73 1.86 -8.89
C THR A 97 -17.87 2.41 -9.74
N PRO A 98 -17.90 3.73 -10.03
CA PRO A 98 -18.99 4.31 -10.80
C PRO A 98 -18.98 3.83 -12.25
N GLY A 99 -20.19 3.68 -12.81
CA GLY A 99 -20.40 3.28 -14.20
C GLY A 99 -20.01 1.82 -14.47
N THR A 100 -19.98 0.99 -13.43
CA THR A 100 -19.72 -0.44 -13.52
C THR A 100 -20.92 -1.25 -13.08
N PHE A 101 -21.11 -2.38 -13.74
CA PHE A 101 -22.12 -3.37 -13.45
C PHE A 101 -21.46 -4.75 -13.53
N THR A 102 -22.13 -5.76 -13.04
CA THR A 102 -21.64 -7.13 -13.10
C THR A 102 -22.75 -8.01 -13.64
N SER A 103 -22.42 -8.83 -14.62
CA SER A 103 -23.28 -9.94 -14.99
C SER A 103 -22.95 -11.11 -14.07
N SER A 104 -23.98 -11.74 -13.51
CA SER A 104 -23.81 -12.98 -12.74
C SER A 104 -24.49 -14.11 -13.48
N PHE A 105 -23.85 -15.28 -13.46
CA PHE A 105 -24.42 -16.50 -14.02
C PHE A 105 -24.47 -17.53 -12.91
N PHE A 106 -25.67 -18.04 -12.61
CA PHE A 106 -25.91 -18.97 -11.49
C PHE A 106 -25.41 -18.49 -10.12
N GLY A 107 -25.45 -17.17 -9.87
CA GLY A 107 -25.00 -16.59 -8.59
C GLY A 107 -23.48 -16.42 -8.45
N VAL A 108 -22.69 -16.75 -9.49
CA VAL A 108 -21.26 -16.45 -9.55
C VAL A 108 -21.07 -15.13 -10.29
N ALA A 109 -20.35 -14.20 -9.65
CA ALA A 109 -19.99 -12.92 -10.25
C ALA A 109 -19.09 -13.14 -11.47
N GLY A 110 -19.51 -12.66 -12.64
CA GLY A 110 -18.72 -12.65 -13.85
C GLY A 110 -17.80 -11.43 -13.94
N SER A 111 -17.28 -11.17 -15.13
CA SER A 111 -16.54 -9.96 -15.45
C SER A 111 -17.34 -8.70 -15.10
N ILE A 112 -16.63 -7.63 -14.79
CA ILE A 112 -17.24 -6.31 -14.59
C ILE A 112 -17.54 -5.70 -15.96
N ASP A 113 -18.80 -5.35 -16.19
CA ASP A 113 -19.25 -4.55 -17.30
C ASP A 113 -19.00 -3.07 -17.00
N ILE A 114 -18.39 -2.35 -17.95
CA ILE A 114 -18.04 -0.94 -17.80
C ILE A 114 -18.73 -0.16 -18.90
N ARG A 115 -19.51 0.87 -18.51
CA ARG A 115 -20.31 1.69 -19.43
C ARG A 115 -21.24 0.87 -20.34
N GLY A 116 -21.83 -0.19 -19.80
CA GLY A 116 -22.79 -1.04 -20.51
C GLY A 116 -22.18 -2.04 -21.50
N THR A 117 -20.85 -2.19 -21.51
CA THR A 117 -20.18 -3.24 -22.29
C THR A 117 -19.30 -4.10 -21.39
N PRO A 118 -19.17 -5.41 -21.65
CA PRO A 118 -18.31 -6.26 -20.85
C PRO A 118 -16.87 -5.77 -20.80
N GLY A 119 -16.31 -5.71 -19.59
CA GLY A 119 -14.89 -5.45 -19.38
C GLY A 119 -14.05 -6.69 -19.60
N GLU A 120 -12.78 -6.47 -19.92
CA GLU A 120 -11.76 -7.52 -19.97
C GLU A 120 -11.15 -7.75 -18.59
N ASN A 121 -10.70 -8.98 -18.30
CA ASN A 121 -9.94 -9.28 -17.09
C ASN A 121 -8.46 -9.38 -17.43
N TYR A 122 -7.63 -8.60 -16.73
CA TYR A 122 -6.17 -8.65 -16.82
C TYR A 122 -5.57 -9.10 -15.50
N PHE A 123 -4.50 -9.85 -15.54
CA PHE A 123 -3.73 -10.23 -14.36
C PHE A 123 -2.30 -9.80 -14.59
N ARG A 124 -1.81 -8.82 -13.81
CA ARG A 124 -0.51 -8.15 -14.02
C ARG A 124 -0.34 -7.64 -15.45
N GLY A 125 -1.38 -7.03 -16.03
CA GLY A 125 -1.36 -6.51 -17.39
C GLY A 125 -1.44 -7.57 -18.50
N VAL A 126 -1.57 -8.86 -18.17
CA VAL A 126 -1.81 -9.94 -19.15
C VAL A 126 -3.29 -10.30 -19.19
N ARG A 127 -3.87 -10.27 -20.39
CA ARG A 127 -5.29 -10.62 -20.59
C ARG A 127 -5.55 -12.07 -20.18
N ARG A 128 -6.59 -12.28 -19.38
CA ARG A 128 -7.09 -13.60 -18.98
C ARG A 128 -8.30 -14.00 -19.82
N VAL A 129 -8.71 -15.26 -19.66
CA VAL A 129 -9.94 -15.77 -20.26
C VAL A 129 -11.13 -14.99 -19.73
N ASP A 130 -12.01 -14.58 -20.64
CA ASP A 130 -13.28 -13.97 -20.30
C ASP A 130 -14.11 -14.91 -19.43
N ASN A 131 -14.61 -14.37 -18.32
CA ASN A 131 -15.36 -15.14 -17.35
C ASN A 131 -16.77 -14.54 -17.20
N PRO A 132 -17.78 -15.01 -17.95
CA PRO A 132 -19.14 -14.49 -17.86
C PRO A 132 -19.90 -14.98 -16.61
N GLY A 133 -19.20 -15.36 -15.54
CA GLY A 133 -19.78 -15.93 -14.32
C GLY A 133 -19.69 -17.46 -14.25
N ASN A 134 -18.71 -18.07 -14.90
CA ASN A 134 -18.51 -19.53 -14.85
C ASN A 134 -17.57 -19.96 -13.71
N ILE A 135 -16.65 -19.10 -13.29
CA ILE A 135 -15.62 -19.37 -12.29
C ILE A 135 -15.59 -18.23 -11.28
N PRO A 136 -15.49 -18.45 -9.96
CA PRO A 136 -15.31 -17.36 -9.01
C PRO A 136 -13.93 -16.72 -9.20
N THR A 137 -13.89 -15.39 -9.40
CA THR A 137 -12.63 -14.65 -9.53
C THR A 137 -12.01 -14.44 -8.14
N PRO A 138 -10.80 -14.96 -7.86
CA PRO A 138 -10.19 -14.80 -6.55
C PRO A 138 -9.68 -13.36 -6.37
N ILE A 139 -10.44 -12.52 -5.66
CA ILE A 139 -10.07 -11.13 -5.36
C ILE A 139 -9.13 -11.02 -4.15
N ALA A 140 -9.24 -11.92 -3.17
CA ALA A 140 -8.50 -11.83 -1.90
C ALA A 140 -6.97 -12.01 -2.04
N ALA A 141 -6.53 -12.70 -3.10
CA ALA A 141 -5.10 -12.81 -3.42
C ALA A 141 -4.56 -11.59 -4.21
N SER A 142 -5.39 -10.58 -4.44
CA SER A 142 -4.98 -9.33 -5.10
C SER A 142 -4.55 -8.32 -4.06
N ASP A 143 -3.39 -7.72 -4.29
CA ASP A 143 -2.86 -6.57 -3.55
C ASP A 143 -3.69 -5.32 -3.86
N ARG A 144 -4.05 -5.17 -5.13
CA ARG A 144 -4.99 -4.16 -5.58
C ARG A 144 -5.72 -4.58 -6.84
N LEU A 145 -6.88 -3.97 -7.06
CA LEU A 145 -7.62 -4.07 -8.31
C LEU A 145 -7.70 -2.70 -8.97
N ASP A 146 -7.20 -2.62 -10.20
CA ASP A 146 -7.26 -1.41 -11.01
C ASP A 146 -8.41 -1.55 -12.00
N ILE A 147 -9.52 -0.84 -11.76
CA ILE A 147 -10.65 -0.77 -12.70
C ILE A 147 -10.48 0.46 -13.59
N VAL A 148 -10.24 0.20 -14.87
CA VAL A 148 -9.94 1.22 -15.85
C VAL A 148 -11.10 1.37 -16.82
N ARG A 149 -11.69 2.56 -16.87
CA ARG A 149 -12.81 2.85 -17.75
C ARG A 149 -12.32 3.33 -19.12
N GLY A 150 -12.72 2.63 -20.17
CA GLY A 150 -12.33 2.84 -21.56
C GLY A 150 -11.25 1.86 -22.07
N PRO A 151 -10.93 1.87 -23.38
CA PRO A 151 -10.09 0.86 -24.06
C PRO A 151 -8.68 0.68 -23.46
N ALA A 152 -8.13 -0.52 -23.29
CA ALA A 152 -6.80 -0.63 -22.67
C ALA A 152 -5.67 0.18 -23.34
N SER A 153 -4.67 0.53 -22.55
CA SER A 153 -3.44 1.18 -23.05
C SER A 153 -2.78 0.27 -24.09
N PRO A 154 -2.06 0.81 -25.10
CA PRO A 154 -1.38 0.01 -26.12
C PRO A 154 -0.50 -1.12 -25.58
N ILE A 155 0.03 -0.99 -24.36
CA ILE A 155 0.85 -2.02 -23.70
C ILE A 155 0.08 -3.32 -23.38
N HIS A 156 -1.25 -3.26 -23.27
CA HIS A 156 -2.12 -4.38 -22.92
C HIS A 156 -2.66 -5.14 -24.14
N GLY A 157 -2.34 -4.67 -25.35
CA GLY A 157 -2.84 -5.25 -26.59
C GLY A 157 -4.35 -5.08 -26.79
N PRO A 158 -5.03 -6.02 -27.46
CA PRO A 158 -6.45 -5.90 -27.78
C PRO A 158 -7.32 -5.94 -26.51
N SER A 159 -8.21 -4.96 -26.39
CA SER A 159 -9.13 -4.80 -25.27
C SER A 159 -10.53 -4.43 -25.76
N LYS A 160 -11.54 -4.78 -24.96
CA LYS A 160 -12.91 -4.26 -25.15
C LYS A 160 -12.97 -2.76 -24.91
N ILE A 161 -14.00 -2.14 -25.51
CA ILE A 161 -14.19 -0.68 -25.49
C ILE A 161 -14.67 -0.15 -24.13
N GLY A 162 -15.41 -0.95 -23.36
CA GLY A 162 -15.86 -0.59 -22.01
C GLY A 162 -14.72 -0.36 -21.05
N GLY A 163 -13.69 -1.19 -21.17
CA GLY A 163 -12.46 -1.12 -20.42
C GLY A 163 -12.11 -2.46 -19.81
N TYR A 164 -11.44 -2.42 -18.67
CA TYR A 164 -10.88 -3.62 -18.09
C TYR A 164 -10.65 -3.50 -16.59
N VAL A 165 -10.56 -4.66 -15.94
CA VAL A 165 -10.15 -4.83 -14.56
C VAL A 165 -8.80 -5.51 -14.56
N ASN A 166 -7.80 -4.89 -13.96
CA ASN A 166 -6.47 -5.47 -13.78
C ASN A 166 -6.26 -5.89 -12.33
N PHE A 167 -6.08 -7.18 -12.12
CA PHE A 167 -5.73 -7.78 -10.84
C PHE A 167 -4.22 -7.73 -10.65
N VAL A 168 -3.78 -6.99 -9.63
CA VAL A 168 -2.39 -6.96 -9.19
C VAL A 168 -2.29 -7.91 -8.00
N PRO A 169 -1.63 -9.07 -8.11
CA PRO A 169 -1.55 -10.05 -7.04
C PRO A 169 -0.62 -9.59 -5.93
N LYS A 170 -0.91 -10.05 -4.71
CA LYS A 170 0.04 -9.96 -3.59
C LYS A 170 1.35 -10.63 -3.98
N SER A 171 2.44 -9.98 -3.62
CA SER A 171 3.77 -10.31 -4.12
C SER A 171 4.77 -10.25 -2.96
N ALA A 172 5.71 -11.19 -2.95
CA ALA A 172 6.83 -11.17 -2.00
C ALA A 172 7.87 -10.06 -2.31
N ARG A 173 7.55 -9.18 -3.25
CA ARG A 173 8.30 -8.00 -3.67
C ARG A 173 7.43 -6.76 -3.42
N ALA A 174 7.96 -5.80 -2.68
CA ALA A 174 7.35 -4.50 -2.43
C ALA A 174 7.28 -3.66 -3.73
N GLU A 175 6.44 -2.62 -3.76
CA GLU A 175 6.40 -1.65 -4.87
C GLU A 175 7.79 -1.03 -5.15
N SER A 176 8.62 -0.84 -4.12
CA SER A 176 10.01 -0.36 -4.25
C SER A 176 10.97 -1.35 -4.95
N GLY A 177 10.49 -2.55 -5.29
CA GLY A 177 11.29 -3.62 -5.87
C GLY A 177 12.16 -4.39 -4.86
N ALA A 178 12.10 -4.06 -3.57
CA ALA A 178 12.74 -4.87 -2.54
C ALA A 178 11.93 -6.17 -2.29
N TYR A 179 12.62 -7.27 -2.02
CA TYR A 179 11.95 -8.50 -1.56
C TYR A 179 11.70 -8.44 -0.06
N LEU A 180 10.61 -9.06 0.40
CA LEU A 180 10.28 -9.23 1.81
C LEU A 180 11.49 -9.71 2.60
N ASP A 181 11.88 -9.01 3.66
CA ASP A 181 13.05 -9.41 4.47
C ASP A 181 12.79 -10.61 5.36
N GLN A 182 11.54 -10.79 5.77
CA GLN A 182 11.09 -11.86 6.64
C GLN A 182 9.88 -12.56 6.01
N PRO A 183 9.65 -13.85 6.32
CA PRO A 183 8.41 -14.51 5.96
C PRO A 183 7.23 -13.73 6.56
N VAL A 184 6.24 -13.42 5.73
CA VAL A 184 4.97 -12.82 6.17
C VAL A 184 3.86 -13.80 5.88
N GLY A 185 2.88 -13.86 6.76
CA GLY A 185 1.72 -14.70 6.56
C GLY A 185 0.60 -14.29 7.49
N GLU A 186 -0.61 -14.49 7.01
CA GLU A 186 -1.83 -14.20 7.73
C GLU A 186 -2.74 -15.42 7.66
N VAL A 187 -3.44 -15.68 8.76
CA VAL A 187 -4.50 -16.69 8.79
C VAL A 187 -5.73 -16.02 9.36
N SER A 188 -6.80 -16.00 8.57
CA SER A 188 -8.09 -15.45 8.97
C SER A 188 -9.14 -16.55 9.04
N PHE A 189 -10.01 -16.44 10.04
CA PHE A 189 -11.13 -17.34 10.24
C PHE A 189 -12.39 -16.52 10.44
N THR A 190 -13.35 -16.67 9.52
CA THR A 190 -14.62 -15.97 9.55
C THR A 190 -15.76 -16.97 9.67
N THR A 191 -16.62 -16.79 10.66
CA THR A 191 -17.86 -17.55 10.82
C THR A 191 -19.08 -16.64 10.61
N GLY A 192 -20.22 -17.22 10.21
CA GLY A 192 -21.46 -16.48 10.02
C GLY A 192 -22.70 -17.38 10.03
N SER A 193 -23.85 -16.79 9.76
CA SER A 193 -25.13 -17.51 9.69
C SER A 193 -25.13 -18.63 8.65
N TRP A 194 -25.99 -19.63 8.85
CA TRP A 194 -26.14 -20.83 7.99
C TRP A 194 -24.87 -21.70 7.91
N ASP A 195 -24.26 -21.95 9.07
CA ASP A 195 -23.03 -22.73 9.23
C ASP A 195 -21.89 -22.26 8.31
N ARG A 196 -21.87 -20.94 8.03
CA ARG A 196 -20.85 -20.35 7.20
C ARG A 196 -19.53 -20.34 7.95
N ALA A 197 -18.52 -20.96 7.36
CA ALA A 197 -17.15 -20.88 7.85
C ALA A 197 -16.21 -20.65 6.67
N VAL A 198 -15.34 -19.65 6.79
CA VAL A 198 -14.31 -19.31 5.81
C VAL A 198 -12.97 -19.34 6.53
N ILE A 199 -12.04 -20.13 6.00
CA ILE A 199 -10.66 -20.15 6.45
C ILE A 199 -9.82 -19.62 5.29
N GLU A 200 -8.99 -18.63 5.57
CA GLU A 200 -8.02 -18.09 4.64
C GLU A 200 -6.64 -18.15 5.26
N ALA A 201 -5.67 -18.57 4.48
CA ALA A 201 -4.28 -18.63 4.89
C ALA A 201 -3.41 -18.11 3.75
N GLU A 202 -2.53 -17.19 4.07
CA GLU A 202 -1.55 -16.63 3.15
C GLU A 202 -0.14 -16.72 3.71
N TYR A 203 0.81 -16.90 2.81
CA TYR A 203 2.22 -17.06 3.15
C TYR A 203 3.09 -16.54 2.00
N GLY A 204 3.89 -15.52 2.31
CA GLY A 204 4.89 -14.94 1.44
C GLY A 204 6.29 -15.25 1.95
N TYR A 205 7.15 -15.74 1.07
CA TYR A 205 8.55 -16.05 1.41
C TYR A 205 9.50 -15.69 0.27
N LYS A 206 10.69 -15.21 0.64
CA LYS A 206 11.83 -15.06 -0.27
C LYS A 206 12.81 -16.20 -0.07
N PHE A 207 13.31 -16.75 -1.17
CA PHE A 207 14.44 -17.67 -1.17
C PHE A 207 15.39 -17.30 -2.30
N ASN A 208 16.67 -17.63 -2.16
CA ASN A 208 17.66 -17.40 -3.21
C ASN A 208 17.82 -18.69 -4.03
N ALA A 209 17.48 -18.64 -5.31
CA ALA A 209 17.80 -19.70 -6.28
C ALA A 209 19.04 -19.27 -7.07
N ASP A 210 20.16 -19.99 -6.92
CA ASP A 210 21.43 -19.69 -7.62
C ASP A 210 21.81 -18.20 -7.59
N ALA A 211 21.88 -17.62 -6.39
CA ALA A 211 22.17 -16.21 -6.11
C ALA A 211 21.14 -15.18 -6.64
N THR A 212 20.03 -15.63 -7.22
CA THR A 212 18.91 -14.78 -7.63
C THR A 212 17.81 -14.81 -6.57
N PRO A 213 17.40 -13.67 -5.99
CA PRO A 213 16.29 -13.64 -5.06
C PRO A 213 14.98 -13.93 -5.80
N VAL A 214 14.27 -14.96 -5.35
CA VAL A 214 12.95 -15.37 -5.84
C VAL A 214 11.97 -15.25 -4.69
N GLY A 215 10.85 -14.59 -4.95
CA GLY A 215 9.76 -14.48 -4.00
C GLY A 215 8.57 -15.30 -4.46
N TYR A 216 7.94 -16.05 -3.57
CA TYR A 216 6.63 -16.63 -3.83
C TYR A 216 5.61 -16.12 -2.81
N TYR A 217 4.38 -15.96 -3.28
CA TYR A 217 3.23 -15.65 -2.45
C TYR A 217 2.14 -16.69 -2.71
N LEU A 218 1.75 -17.40 -1.65
CA LEU A 218 0.70 -18.41 -1.67
C LEU A 218 -0.48 -17.90 -0.85
N CYS A 219 -1.68 -17.98 -1.41
CA CYS A 219 -2.93 -17.74 -0.70
C CYS A 219 -3.84 -18.96 -0.89
N ARG A 220 -4.55 -19.36 0.16
CA ARG A 220 -5.53 -20.44 0.13
C ARG A 220 -6.76 -20.03 0.93
N ARG A 221 -7.89 -19.92 0.23
CA ARG A 221 -9.21 -19.66 0.83
C ARG A 221 -10.12 -20.88 0.69
N ARG A 222 -10.74 -21.31 1.78
CA ARG A 222 -11.77 -22.35 1.80
C ARG A 222 -13.03 -21.79 2.43
N SER A 223 -14.17 -21.94 1.76
CA SER A 223 -15.46 -21.58 2.31
C SER A 223 -16.38 -22.80 2.38
N THR A 224 -17.11 -22.91 3.48
CA THR A 224 -18.27 -23.80 3.65
C THR A 224 -19.46 -22.90 3.89
N ALA A 225 -20.49 -23.03 3.05
CA ALA A 225 -21.79 -22.40 3.27
C ALA A 225 -22.85 -23.46 2.99
N THR A 226 -23.71 -23.72 3.99
CA THR A 226 -24.88 -24.60 3.84
C THR A 226 -26.06 -23.71 3.49
N SER A 227 -26.10 -23.17 2.27
CA SER A 227 -27.33 -22.57 1.73
C SER A 227 -27.87 -23.45 0.62
N THR A 228 -29.18 -23.69 0.63
CA THR A 228 -29.96 -24.54 -0.29
C THR A 228 -29.84 -24.14 -1.78
N SER A 229 -29.00 -23.16 -2.13
CA SER A 229 -28.81 -22.68 -3.51
C SER A 229 -27.35 -22.50 -3.95
N ALA A 230 -26.33 -22.85 -3.15
CA ALA A 230 -24.93 -22.76 -3.62
C ALA A 230 -24.06 -23.89 -3.04
N PRO A 231 -23.55 -24.82 -3.87
CA PRO A 231 -22.60 -25.83 -3.40
C PRO A 231 -21.30 -25.16 -2.94
N GLY A 232 -20.73 -25.64 -1.83
CA GLY A 232 -19.49 -25.11 -1.25
C GLY A 232 -18.38 -24.97 -2.29
N SER A 233 -17.94 -23.74 -2.52
CA SER A 233 -16.88 -23.44 -3.49
C SER A 233 -15.53 -23.38 -2.78
N SER A 234 -14.62 -24.26 -3.20
CA SER A 234 -13.19 -24.10 -2.93
C SER A 234 -12.58 -23.30 -4.07
N SER A 235 -12.47 -21.98 -3.91
CA SER A 235 -11.69 -21.16 -4.86
C SER A 235 -10.21 -21.26 -4.49
N GLY A 236 -9.43 -22.01 -5.26
CA GLY A 236 -7.97 -21.96 -5.15
C GLY A 236 -7.48 -20.57 -5.58
N CYS A 237 -6.77 -19.87 -4.71
CA CYS A 237 -6.09 -18.63 -5.08
C CYS A 237 -4.79 -18.98 -5.82
N ASN A 238 -4.54 -18.30 -6.95
CA ASN A 238 -3.36 -18.54 -7.77
C ASN A 238 -2.07 -18.30 -6.96
N THR A 239 -1.11 -19.21 -7.10
CA THR A 239 0.26 -19.01 -6.60
C THR A 239 0.97 -18.01 -7.50
N THR A 240 1.47 -16.92 -6.93
CA THR A 240 2.26 -15.94 -7.69
C THR A 240 3.74 -16.14 -7.36
N THR A 241 4.48 -16.69 -8.31
CA THR A 241 5.95 -16.77 -8.27
C THR A 241 6.51 -15.54 -8.99
N THR A 242 7.27 -14.70 -8.29
CA THR A 242 7.92 -13.51 -8.86
C THR A 242 9.43 -13.71 -8.86
N THR A 243 9.97 -14.08 -10.02
CA THR A 243 11.42 -14.21 -10.29
C THR A 243 11.92 -12.93 -10.95
N ALA A 244 12.95 -12.29 -10.38
CA ALA A 244 13.66 -11.19 -11.03
C ALA A 244 14.93 -11.72 -11.69
N THR A 245 14.87 -12.07 -12.97
CA THR A 245 16.10 -12.22 -13.75
C THR A 245 16.63 -10.82 -14.03
N ARG A 246 17.64 -10.38 -13.29
CA ARG A 246 18.43 -9.20 -13.65
C ARG A 246 19.04 -9.48 -15.02
N MET A 247 18.52 -8.85 -16.09
CA MET A 247 19.25 -8.85 -17.35
C MET A 247 20.62 -8.19 -17.09
N PRO A 248 21.74 -8.81 -17.50
CA PRO A 248 23.03 -8.16 -17.37
C PRO A 248 22.97 -6.85 -18.17
N ALA A 249 23.36 -5.76 -17.51
CA ALA A 249 23.54 -4.48 -18.18
C ALA A 249 24.54 -4.70 -19.32
N GLY A 250 24.05 -4.67 -20.55
CA GLY A 250 24.89 -4.70 -21.73
C GLY A 250 25.69 -3.42 -21.77
N THR A 251 27.00 -3.54 -21.59
CA THR A 251 27.98 -2.53 -21.98
C THR A 251 27.85 -2.32 -23.49
N ALA A 252 27.48 -1.11 -23.90
CA ALA A 252 27.76 -0.55 -25.22
C ALA A 252 28.22 0.89 -25.01
#